data_AF-A0A2N2JGM7-F1
#
_entry.id   AF-A0A2N2JGM7-F1
#
_cell.length_a   1.000
_cell.length_b   1.000
_cell.length_c   1.000
_cell.angle_alpha   90.00
_cell.angle_beta   90.00
_cell.angle_gamma   90.00
#
_symmetry.space_group_name_H-M   'P 1'
#
loop_
_entity.id
_entity.type
_entity.pdbx_description
1 polymer ?
#
loop_
_entity_poly.entity_id
_entity_poly.type
_entity_poly.pdbx_seq_one_letter_code
_entity_poly.pdbx_strand_id
1 'polypeptide(L)'
;MTTTFSAALGLASLSLLTASCLGESAAPGGDVGTPEAGNVSIEVASLDLPDVTSALYTLSVRNLSGQTIAAVTIDSADYGNGQGSATYITPCDADPNEQPNQVTATLVQLFAGNTPVSATMPPPIVRPVTCLANRDTSVELDFTVVRSAQQGFFDIKATVEDIFCSAKLDCSTDYTPNAATTVVIGFACGAGAPADVDTFLYMSDILVDCGLLGQAIIHPEGDGYVSPGNITDTDPNNLITGVRVYRGPQQLNALDALYWNVTFGITSWGATADCSVSLQATATDGSVALGPTYTAPYLTAANYPQVEWDVPITQDAAVVCSNHPVNGANGVEVTFPSDGWEFDNEYGGTGP
;
A
#
# COMPACT_ATOMS: atom_id res chain seq x y z
N MET A 1 -13.15 -55.43 -13.53
CA MET A 1 -12.62 -55.88 -12.22
C MET A 1 -13.34 -55.07 -11.16
N THR A 2 -14.22 -55.75 -10.44
CA THR A 2 -15.08 -55.29 -9.36
C THR A 2 -14.34 -55.44 -8.03
N THR A 3 -14.35 -54.41 -7.18
CA THR A 3 -14.28 -54.57 -5.72
C THR A 3 -14.96 -53.40 -5.02
N THR A 4 -16.16 -53.68 -4.55
CA THR A 4 -16.92 -53.01 -3.49
C THR A 4 -16.32 -53.33 -2.12
N PHE A 5 -16.40 -52.38 -1.18
CA PHE A 5 -16.29 -52.65 0.26
C PHE A 5 -17.54 -52.10 0.97
N SER A 6 -18.11 -52.94 1.82
CA SER A 6 -19.32 -52.72 2.63
C SER A 6 -19.02 -52.86 4.12
N ALA A 7 -19.88 -52.21 4.93
CA ALA A 7 -20.27 -52.49 6.32
C ALA A 7 -19.28 -52.05 7.44
N ALA A 8 -19.69 -51.64 8.65
CA ALA A 8 -20.95 -51.90 9.36
C ALA A 8 -21.26 -50.89 10.50
N LEU A 9 -22.54 -50.94 10.90
CA LEU A 9 -23.28 -50.45 12.07
C LEU A 9 -22.52 -50.27 13.42
N GLY A 10 -23.01 -49.31 14.20
CA GLY A 10 -22.94 -49.30 15.66
C GLY A 10 -24.01 -48.38 16.28
N LEU A 11 -25.18 -48.95 16.62
CA LEU A 11 -26.23 -48.35 17.46
C LEU A 11 -25.90 -48.65 18.93
N ALA A 12 -25.98 -47.66 19.82
CA ALA A 12 -26.22 -47.88 21.24
C ALA A 12 -26.91 -46.65 21.86
N SER A 13 -27.75 -46.95 22.84
CA SER A 13 -28.93 -46.22 23.25
C SER A 13 -28.88 -45.84 24.73
N LEU A 14 -29.61 -44.76 25.07
CA LEU A 14 -30.41 -44.57 26.29
C LEU A 14 -29.70 -44.38 27.65
N SER A 15 -29.95 -43.25 28.30
CA SER A 15 -30.43 -43.18 29.70
C SER A 15 -30.89 -41.77 30.08
N LEU A 16 -32.18 -41.67 30.43
CA LEU A 16 -32.81 -40.56 31.17
C LEU A 16 -32.37 -40.60 32.64
N LEU A 17 -32.14 -39.41 33.23
CA LEU A 17 -32.26 -39.20 34.67
C LEU A 17 -32.93 -37.83 34.94
N THR A 18 -34.09 -37.92 35.54
CA THR A 18 -34.88 -36.85 36.16
C THR A 18 -34.47 -36.67 37.62
N ALA A 19 -34.43 -35.42 38.14
CA ALA A 19 -35.07 -34.99 39.41
C ALA A 19 -34.45 -33.68 39.96
N SER A 20 -35.25 -32.62 39.88
CA SER A 20 -35.62 -31.65 40.93
C SER A 20 -34.60 -31.19 41.99
N CYS A 21 -34.41 -29.87 42.07
CA CYS A 21 -34.56 -29.16 43.33
C CYS A 21 -34.97 -27.69 43.10
N LEU A 22 -36.16 -27.35 43.60
CA LEU A 22 -36.64 -25.98 43.79
C LEU A 22 -35.85 -25.35 44.95
N GLY A 23 -35.40 -24.11 44.77
CA GLY A 23 -34.69 -23.33 45.77
C GLY A 23 -34.75 -21.85 45.42
N GLU A 24 -35.75 -21.19 45.97
CA GLU A 24 -36.10 -19.78 45.79
C GLU A 24 -35.35 -18.94 46.84
N SER A 25 -34.51 -18.00 46.42
CA SER A 25 -34.13 -16.85 47.25
C SER A 25 -33.84 -15.63 46.36
N ALA A 26 -34.86 -14.78 46.20
CA ALA A 26 -34.71 -13.46 45.60
C ALA A 26 -34.04 -12.51 46.60
N ALA A 27 -32.88 -11.99 46.25
CA ALA A 27 -32.33 -10.76 46.80
C ALA A 27 -32.36 -9.70 45.69
N PRO A 28 -32.94 -8.50 45.91
CA PRO A 28 -32.79 -7.40 44.97
C PRO A 28 -31.42 -6.76 45.23
N GLY A 29 -30.36 -7.42 44.80
CA GLY A 29 -29.10 -6.76 44.50
C GLY A 29 -29.27 -6.13 43.13
N GLY A 30 -29.27 -4.80 43.05
CA GLY A 30 -29.08 -4.13 41.78
C GLY A 30 -27.68 -4.46 41.29
N ASP A 31 -27.56 -5.55 40.53
CA ASP A 31 -26.39 -5.82 39.71
C ASP A 31 -26.29 -4.64 38.75
N VAL A 32 -25.31 -3.78 39.00
CA VAL A 32 -24.72 -2.97 37.94
C VAL A 32 -24.21 -4.03 36.97
N GLY A 33 -24.94 -4.26 35.89
CA GLY A 33 -24.67 -5.34 34.95
C GLY A 33 -23.18 -5.38 34.66
N THR A 34 -22.51 -6.44 35.11
CA THR A 34 -21.14 -6.68 34.71
C THR A 34 -21.14 -6.70 33.19
N PRO A 35 -20.36 -5.85 32.52
CA PRO A 35 -20.30 -5.82 31.08
C PRO A 35 -20.09 -7.24 30.58
N GLU A 36 -20.90 -7.68 29.62
CA GLU A 36 -20.71 -8.99 29.01
C GLU A 36 -19.34 -8.98 28.33
N ALA A 37 -18.39 -9.76 28.85
CA ALA A 37 -17.04 -9.80 28.32
C ALA A 37 -17.00 -10.67 27.06
N GLY A 38 -16.53 -10.09 25.95
CA GLY A 38 -16.08 -10.82 24.76
C GLY A 38 -14.57 -10.72 24.61
N ASN A 39 -13.99 -11.48 23.69
CA ASN A 39 -12.61 -11.26 23.26
C ASN A 39 -12.54 -10.99 21.76
N VAL A 40 -11.50 -10.28 21.34
CA VAL A 40 -11.07 -10.16 19.95
C VAL A 40 -9.74 -10.86 19.79
N SER A 41 -9.63 -11.75 18.81
CA SER A 41 -8.37 -12.25 18.27
C SER A 41 -7.94 -11.30 17.17
N ILE A 42 -6.77 -10.68 17.32
CA ILE A 42 -6.18 -9.79 16.33
C ILE A 42 -5.06 -10.57 15.66
N GLU A 43 -5.16 -10.74 14.35
CA GLU A 43 -4.14 -11.36 13.52
C GLU A 43 -3.54 -10.29 12.62
N VAL A 44 -2.21 -10.16 12.68
CA VAL A 44 -1.43 -9.29 11.79
C VAL A 44 -0.63 -10.18 10.86
N ALA A 45 -0.87 -10.08 9.56
CA ALA A 45 -0.21 -10.93 8.57
C ALA A 45 1.31 -10.73 8.54
N SER A 46 2.00 -11.74 7.99
CA SER A 46 3.45 -11.73 7.84
C SER A 46 3.90 -10.66 6.87
N LEU A 47 5.00 -10.00 7.20
CA LEU A 47 5.64 -9.05 6.33
C LEU A 47 6.78 -9.81 5.64
N ASP A 48 6.58 -10.27 4.40
CA ASP A 48 7.60 -11.06 3.68
C ASP A 48 8.80 -10.19 3.25
N LEU A 49 9.60 -9.86 4.25
CA LEU A 49 10.80 -9.07 4.13
C LEU A 49 11.97 -9.94 4.59
N PRO A 50 12.83 -10.43 3.67
CA PRO A 50 13.85 -11.44 3.98
C PRO A 50 14.92 -10.99 5.01
N ASP A 51 14.95 -9.70 5.34
CA ASP A 51 15.87 -9.14 6.35
C ASP A 51 15.15 -8.70 7.64
N VAL A 52 13.82 -8.79 7.70
CA VAL A 52 13.03 -8.43 8.88
C VAL A 52 12.79 -9.67 9.72
N THR A 53 13.18 -9.60 10.98
CA THR A 53 13.03 -10.70 11.95
C THR A 53 11.97 -10.40 12.99
N SER A 54 11.59 -9.13 13.18
CA SER A 54 10.46 -8.78 14.04
C SER A 54 9.92 -7.38 13.74
N ALA A 55 8.76 -7.10 14.31
CA ALA A 55 8.00 -5.88 14.17
C ALA A 55 7.31 -5.56 15.49
N LEU A 56 7.32 -4.28 15.85
CA LEU A 56 6.68 -3.76 17.05
C LEU A 56 5.35 -3.11 16.68
N TYR A 57 4.29 -3.52 17.37
CA TYR A 57 2.93 -3.03 17.14
C TYR A 57 2.34 -2.40 18.39
N THR A 58 1.53 -1.34 18.23
CA THR A 58 0.59 -0.90 19.26
C THR A 58 -0.82 -1.25 18.84
N LEU A 59 -1.56 -1.94 19.70
CA LEU A 59 -2.94 -2.34 19.49
C LEU A 59 -3.83 -1.63 20.51
N SER A 60 -5.02 -1.18 20.10
CA SER A 60 -6.05 -0.71 21.02
C SER A 60 -7.44 -1.11 20.58
N VAL A 61 -8.31 -1.36 21.56
CA VAL A 61 -9.73 -1.65 21.36
C VAL A 61 -10.53 -0.59 22.10
N ARG A 62 -11.40 0.11 21.39
CA ARG A 62 -12.32 1.11 21.95
C ARG A 62 -13.75 0.74 21.64
N ASN A 63 -14.69 0.98 22.55
CA ASN A 63 -16.11 0.77 22.28
C ASN A 63 -16.75 2.02 21.64
N LEU A 64 -18.06 1.98 21.37
CA LEU A 64 -18.79 3.07 20.71
C LEU A 64 -18.76 4.38 21.53
N SER A 65 -18.81 4.30 22.86
CA SER A 65 -18.68 5.47 23.74
C SER A 65 -17.25 6.06 23.79
N GLY A 66 -16.28 5.43 23.13
CA GLY A 66 -14.89 5.86 23.08
C GLY A 66 -14.06 5.41 24.28
N GLN A 67 -14.61 4.59 25.17
CA GLN A 67 -13.86 3.98 26.26
C GLN A 67 -12.82 3.01 25.69
N THR A 68 -11.58 3.12 26.16
CA THR A 68 -10.53 2.15 25.82
C THR A 68 -10.70 0.91 26.68
N ILE A 69 -11.02 -0.21 26.03
CA ILE A 69 -11.18 -1.52 26.67
C ILE A 69 -9.82 -2.19 26.83
N ALA A 70 -8.96 -2.05 25.83
CA ALA A 70 -7.60 -2.56 25.84
C ALA A 70 -6.65 -1.65 25.08
N ALA A 71 -5.40 -1.56 25.54
CA ALA A 71 -4.30 -0.93 24.84
C ALA A 71 -3.00 -1.65 25.21
N VAL A 72 -2.26 -2.12 24.22
CA VAL A 72 -1.05 -2.93 24.43
C VAL A 72 -0.01 -2.63 23.35
N THR A 73 1.26 -2.84 23.68
CA THR A 73 2.36 -2.92 22.71
C THR A 73 2.88 -4.34 22.68
N ILE A 74 3.00 -4.93 21.49
CA ILE A 74 3.46 -6.30 21.28
C ILE A 74 4.62 -6.34 20.29
N ASP A 75 5.52 -7.29 20.47
CA ASP A 75 6.60 -7.61 19.55
C ASP A 75 6.29 -8.95 18.86
N SER A 76 6.38 -9.02 17.53
CA SER A 76 6.19 -10.27 16.79
C SER A 76 7.25 -11.33 17.07
N ALA A 77 8.38 -10.98 17.71
CA ALA A 77 9.32 -11.97 18.23
C ALA A 77 8.70 -12.82 19.37
N ASP A 78 7.82 -12.22 20.19
CA ASP A 78 7.19 -12.87 21.34
C ASP A 78 5.79 -13.43 21.01
N TYR A 79 5.07 -12.77 20.10
CA TYR A 79 3.66 -13.04 19.79
C TYR A 79 3.44 -13.52 18.36
N GLY A 80 4.49 -13.95 17.67
CA GLY A 80 4.48 -14.13 16.21
C GLY A 80 5.36 -15.26 15.68
N ASN A 81 5.60 -15.22 14.36
CA ASN A 81 6.44 -16.19 13.67
C ASN A 81 7.91 -15.76 13.54
N GLY A 82 8.30 -14.61 14.09
CA GLY A 82 9.65 -14.04 13.91
C GLY A 82 9.94 -13.56 12.48
N GLN A 83 8.91 -13.23 11.71
CA GLN A 83 8.98 -12.64 10.36
C GLN A 83 7.97 -11.48 10.24
N GLY A 84 7.73 -10.78 11.34
CA GLY A 84 6.80 -9.65 11.40
C GLY A 84 5.37 -10.01 11.78
N SER A 85 4.85 -11.22 11.49
CA SER A 85 3.45 -11.54 11.85
C SER A 85 3.23 -11.63 13.35
N ALA A 86 2.04 -11.27 13.85
CA ALA A 86 1.71 -11.42 15.27
C ALA A 86 0.23 -11.78 15.47
N THR A 87 -0.05 -12.57 16.51
CA THR A 87 -1.41 -12.88 16.96
C THR A 87 -1.56 -12.47 18.42
N TYR A 88 -2.61 -11.71 18.74
CA TYR A 88 -2.88 -11.26 20.10
C TYR A 88 -4.37 -11.30 20.42
N ILE A 89 -4.72 -11.87 21.59
CA ILE A 89 -6.10 -11.97 22.06
C ILE A 89 -6.30 -10.96 23.18
N THR A 90 -7.35 -10.14 23.09
CA THR A 90 -7.65 -9.09 24.06
C THR A 90 -9.14 -8.99 24.36
N PRO A 91 -9.55 -8.52 25.55
CA PRO A 91 -10.96 -8.26 25.84
C PRO A 91 -11.56 -7.20 24.92
N CYS A 92 -12.88 -7.28 24.72
CA CYS A 92 -13.69 -6.26 24.08
C CYS A 92 -15.07 -6.15 24.74
N ASP A 93 -15.80 -5.08 24.39
CA ASP A 93 -17.13 -4.81 24.94
C ASP A 93 -18.20 -5.54 24.13
N ALA A 94 -18.90 -6.51 24.72
CA ALA A 94 -19.98 -7.22 24.03
C ALA A 94 -21.37 -6.60 24.24
N ASP A 95 -21.51 -5.49 25.00
CA ASP A 95 -22.79 -4.81 25.18
C ASP A 95 -23.35 -4.34 23.83
N PRO A 96 -24.58 -4.72 23.43
CA PRO A 96 -25.18 -4.30 22.16
C PRO A 96 -25.26 -2.78 21.95
N ASN A 97 -25.24 -1.98 23.02
CA ASN A 97 -25.28 -0.51 22.97
C ASN A 97 -23.89 0.13 22.79
N GLU A 98 -22.83 -0.64 22.97
CA GLU A 98 -21.44 -0.19 22.90
C GLU A 98 -20.72 -0.70 21.63
N GLN A 99 -21.48 -1.25 20.67
CA GLN A 99 -20.99 -1.75 19.38
C GLN A 99 -21.12 -0.73 18.22
N PRO A 100 -20.32 -0.86 17.15
CA PRO A 100 -19.16 -1.74 17.04
C PRO A 100 -17.99 -1.21 17.87
N ASN A 101 -17.16 -2.14 18.37
CA ASN A 101 -15.85 -1.76 18.88
C ASN A 101 -14.95 -1.34 17.70
N GLN A 102 -13.98 -0.46 17.94
CA GLN A 102 -12.92 -0.10 17.01
C GLN A 102 -11.62 -0.73 17.47
N VAL A 103 -11.08 -1.62 16.64
CA VAL A 103 -9.72 -2.13 16.78
C VAL A 103 -8.80 -1.23 15.98
N THR A 104 -7.81 -0.63 16.65
CA THR A 104 -6.76 0.15 15.99
C THR A 104 -5.43 -0.55 16.17
N ALA A 105 -4.70 -0.77 15.08
CA ALA A 105 -3.33 -1.25 15.10
C ALA A 105 -2.40 -0.23 14.44
N THR A 106 -1.21 -0.07 14.99
CA THR A 106 -0.14 0.74 14.40
C THR A 106 1.13 -0.07 14.38
N LEU A 107 1.74 -0.19 13.21
CA LEU A 107 3.10 -0.67 13.07
C LEU A 107 4.07 0.44 13.47
N VAL A 108 4.84 0.20 14.54
CA VAL A 108 5.71 1.19 15.15
C VAL A 108 7.13 1.13 14.57
N GLN A 109 7.67 -0.08 14.45
CA GLN A 109 9.08 -0.27 14.06
C GLN A 109 9.29 -1.68 13.49
N LEU A 110 10.14 -1.78 12.48
CA LEU A 110 10.66 -3.05 11.94
C LEU A 110 12.09 -3.29 12.41
N PHE A 111 12.48 -4.56 12.58
CA PHE A 111 13.81 -4.95 13.05
C PHE A 111 14.45 -6.03 12.18
N ALA A 112 15.76 -5.90 11.97
CA ALA A 112 16.66 -6.92 11.45
C ALA A 112 17.57 -7.40 12.59
N GLY A 113 17.23 -8.53 13.19
CA GLY A 113 17.72 -8.92 14.51
C GLY A 113 17.29 -7.88 15.56
N ASN A 114 18.26 -7.25 16.21
CA ASN A 114 18.02 -6.16 17.18
C ASN A 114 18.20 -4.76 16.56
N THR A 115 18.38 -4.67 15.24
CA THR A 115 18.68 -3.40 14.56
C THR A 115 17.40 -2.83 13.95
N PRO A 116 17.00 -1.60 14.29
CA PRO A 116 15.89 -0.94 13.63
C PRO A 116 16.14 -0.81 12.12
N VAL A 117 15.14 -1.18 11.32
CA VAL A 117 15.12 -1.00 9.86
C VAL A 117 14.47 0.34 9.55
N SER A 118 15.12 1.16 8.73
CA SER A 118 14.53 2.39 8.23
C SER A 118 13.49 2.07 7.16
N ALA A 119 12.24 2.45 7.42
CA ALA A 119 11.12 2.29 6.52
C ALA A 119 10.11 3.43 6.74
N THR A 120 9.39 3.79 5.68
CA THR A 120 8.19 4.61 5.77
C THR A 120 7.06 3.72 6.29
N MET A 121 6.55 4.05 7.47
CA MET A 121 5.47 3.30 8.12
C MET A 121 4.10 3.77 7.59
N PRO A 122 3.14 2.85 7.38
CA PRO A 122 1.79 3.20 7.01
C PRO A 122 1.05 3.90 8.18
N PRO A 123 -0.07 4.59 7.89
CA PRO A 123 -0.95 5.09 8.94
C PRO A 123 -1.57 3.94 9.77
N PRO A 124 -2.08 4.22 10.99
CA PRO A 124 -2.80 3.23 11.78
C PRO A 124 -4.00 2.64 11.04
N ILE A 125 -4.17 1.33 11.12
CA ILE A 125 -5.34 0.64 10.57
C ILE A 125 -6.43 0.62 11.64
N VAL A 126 -7.64 1.05 11.27
CA VAL A 126 -8.83 0.98 12.13
C VAL A 126 -9.84 0.04 11.50
N ARG A 127 -10.34 -0.92 12.28
CA ARG A 127 -11.40 -1.87 11.87
C ARG A 127 -12.53 -1.89 12.89
N PRO A 128 -13.80 -1.73 12.45
CA PRO A 128 -14.94 -2.00 13.31
C PRO A 128 -15.08 -3.52 13.52
N VAL A 129 -15.37 -3.93 14.75
CA VAL A 129 -15.64 -5.33 15.11
C VAL A 129 -16.88 -5.41 16.00
N THR A 130 -17.75 -6.37 15.71
CA THR A 130 -18.88 -6.71 16.58
C THR A 130 -18.44 -7.80 17.53
N CYS A 131 -18.37 -7.47 18.81
CA CYS A 131 -18.01 -8.46 19.82
C CYS A 131 -19.21 -9.28 20.28
N LEU A 132 -18.98 -10.58 20.43
CA LEU A 132 -19.96 -11.53 20.92
C LEU A 132 -19.59 -11.96 22.33
N ALA A 133 -20.56 -11.89 23.25
CA ALA A 133 -20.35 -12.27 24.64
C ALA A 133 -19.87 -13.73 24.74
N ASN A 134 -18.84 -13.96 25.56
CA ASN A 134 -18.23 -15.28 25.78
C ASN A 134 -17.76 -15.98 24.49
N ARG A 135 -17.40 -15.22 23.46
CA ARG A 135 -16.85 -15.72 22.20
C ARG A 135 -15.72 -14.84 21.72
N ASP A 136 -14.80 -15.48 21.00
CA ASP A 136 -13.71 -14.77 20.32
C ASP A 136 -14.21 -14.32 18.94
N THR A 137 -13.89 -13.08 18.58
CA THR A 137 -14.14 -12.55 17.23
C THR A 137 -12.78 -12.29 16.57
N SER A 138 -12.53 -12.84 15.38
CA SER A 138 -11.27 -12.61 14.67
C SER A 138 -11.31 -11.29 13.90
N VAL A 139 -10.18 -10.59 13.88
CA VAL A 139 -9.93 -9.39 13.07
C VAL A 139 -8.55 -9.54 12.45
N GLU A 140 -8.51 -9.51 11.11
CA GLU A 140 -7.29 -9.53 10.32
C GLU A 140 -6.89 -8.09 9.95
N LEU A 141 -5.59 -7.79 10.09
CA LEU A 141 -5.00 -6.46 9.84
C LEU A 141 -3.70 -6.61 9.06
N ASP A 142 -3.65 -6.07 7.86
CA ASP A 142 -2.51 -6.19 6.96
C ASP A 142 -1.80 -4.86 6.78
N PHE A 143 -0.50 -4.81 7.04
CA PHE A 143 0.31 -3.61 6.89
C PHE A 143 1.18 -3.71 5.64
N THR A 144 1.10 -2.64 4.84
CA THR A 144 2.01 -2.38 3.73
C THR A 144 3.07 -1.39 4.16
N VAL A 145 4.34 -1.68 3.92
CA VAL A 145 5.48 -0.82 4.32
C VAL A 145 6.37 -0.50 3.15
N VAL A 146 7.15 0.58 3.23
CA VAL A 146 8.15 0.89 2.20
C VAL A 146 9.54 1.11 2.76
N ARG A 147 10.55 0.42 2.23
CA ARG A 147 11.94 0.57 2.65
C ARG A 147 12.89 0.73 1.48
N SER A 148 13.96 1.49 1.69
CA SER A 148 15.01 1.61 0.68
C SER A 148 15.77 0.29 0.53
N ALA A 149 15.99 -0.15 -0.72
CA ALA A 149 16.78 -1.33 -1.03
C ALA A 149 18.25 -0.92 -1.18
N GLN A 150 19.16 -1.60 -0.48
CA GLN A 150 20.60 -1.29 -0.54
C GLN A 150 21.35 -2.06 -1.65
N GLN A 151 20.65 -2.66 -2.61
CA GLN A 151 21.26 -3.44 -3.70
C GLN A 151 21.25 -2.61 -4.99
N GLY A 152 22.44 -2.23 -5.46
CA GLY A 152 22.63 -1.25 -6.54
C GLY A 152 21.84 -1.54 -7.82
N PHE A 153 21.54 -0.44 -8.55
CA PHE A 153 20.74 -0.34 -9.77
C PHE A 153 19.25 -0.70 -9.66
N PHE A 154 18.77 -1.09 -8.47
CA PHE A 154 17.35 -1.22 -8.15
C PHE A 154 17.04 -0.47 -6.85
N ASP A 155 16.62 0.78 -7.01
CA ASP A 155 16.31 1.63 -5.86
C ASP A 155 14.91 1.31 -5.33
N ILE A 156 14.89 0.83 -4.09
CA ILE A 156 13.74 0.70 -3.18
C ILE A 156 12.88 -0.56 -3.34
N LYS A 157 12.58 -1.17 -2.19
CA LYS A 157 11.67 -2.29 -1.99
C LYS A 157 10.50 -1.75 -1.17
N ALA A 158 9.49 -1.20 -1.84
CA ALA A 158 8.15 -1.14 -1.23
C ALA A 158 7.65 -2.57 -1.03
N THR A 159 6.79 -2.88 -0.06
CA THR A 159 6.18 -4.21 0.05
C THR A 159 4.70 -3.98 0.22
N VAL A 160 3.99 -4.00 -0.91
CA VAL A 160 2.55 -3.79 -1.03
C VAL A 160 1.96 -5.14 -1.37
N GLU A 161 1.42 -5.89 -0.40
CA GLU A 161 0.89 -7.24 -0.72
C GLU A 161 1.93 -8.08 -1.50
N ASP A 162 3.20 -8.01 -1.08
CA ASP A 162 4.40 -8.57 -1.74
C ASP A 162 4.92 -7.83 -3.01
N ILE A 163 4.35 -6.69 -3.41
CA ILE A 163 4.82 -5.89 -4.55
C ILE A 163 5.95 -4.92 -4.18
N PHE A 164 7.05 -5.01 -4.93
CA PHE A 164 8.26 -4.19 -4.82
C PHE A 164 8.34 -3.15 -5.92
N CYS A 165 8.25 -1.87 -5.55
CA CYS A 165 8.37 -0.73 -6.46
C CYS A 165 9.71 -0.03 -6.40
N SER A 166 10.22 0.33 -7.58
CA SER A 166 11.38 1.19 -7.82
C SER A 166 10.98 2.39 -8.68
N ALA A 167 11.59 3.54 -8.40
CA ALA A 167 11.24 4.79 -9.06
C ALA A 167 12.43 5.76 -9.17
N LYS A 168 12.45 6.55 -10.24
CA LYS A 168 13.45 7.60 -10.42
C LYS A 168 13.02 8.67 -11.41
N LEU A 169 13.72 9.80 -11.38
CA LEU A 169 13.73 10.77 -12.46
C LEU A 169 15.18 11.18 -12.76
N ASP A 170 15.60 11.02 -14.01
CA ASP A 170 16.92 11.40 -14.48
C ASP A 170 16.81 12.50 -15.55
N CYS A 171 17.70 13.48 -15.50
CA CYS A 171 17.86 14.45 -16.58
C CYS A 171 19.19 14.28 -17.31
N SER A 172 19.15 14.37 -18.63
CA SER A 172 20.35 14.35 -19.46
C SER A 172 20.15 15.06 -20.79
N THR A 173 21.21 15.73 -21.25
CA THR A 173 21.25 16.42 -22.54
C THR A 173 21.47 15.46 -23.72
N ASP A 174 21.80 14.18 -23.45
CA ASP A 174 22.35 13.29 -24.48
C ASP A 174 21.28 12.42 -25.17
N TYR A 175 20.05 12.36 -24.64
CA TYR A 175 19.04 11.42 -25.11
C TYR A 175 18.18 11.91 -26.27
N THR A 176 17.93 13.21 -26.40
CA THR A 176 17.08 13.76 -27.47
C THR A 176 17.75 14.91 -28.22
N PRO A 177 17.97 14.78 -29.54
CA PRO A 177 18.44 15.89 -30.36
C PRO A 177 17.42 17.04 -30.33
N ASN A 178 17.91 18.26 -30.10
CA ASN A 178 17.14 19.52 -30.05
C ASN A 178 16.33 19.80 -28.78
N ALA A 179 16.45 18.98 -27.73
CA ALA A 179 15.99 19.37 -26.40
C ALA A 179 17.11 20.14 -25.66
N ALA A 180 16.73 21.05 -24.77
CA ALA A 180 17.68 21.64 -23.83
C ALA A 180 18.08 20.64 -22.74
N THR A 181 17.14 19.79 -22.33
CA THR A 181 17.37 18.62 -21.49
C THR A 181 16.31 17.56 -21.79
N THR A 182 16.64 16.29 -21.59
CA THR A 182 15.68 15.18 -21.63
C THR A 182 15.40 14.73 -20.22
N VAL A 183 14.12 14.64 -19.86
CA VAL A 183 13.65 14.04 -18.62
C VAL A 183 13.31 12.58 -18.89
N VAL A 184 13.75 11.70 -18.00
CA VAL A 184 13.47 10.26 -18.00
C VAL A 184 12.87 9.88 -16.66
N ILE A 185 11.58 9.57 -16.66
CA ILE A 185 10.87 9.01 -15.52
C ILE A 185 10.92 7.50 -15.65
N GLY A 186 11.31 6.82 -14.56
CA GLY A 186 11.22 5.38 -14.46
C GLY A 186 10.36 4.98 -13.27
N PHE A 187 9.43 4.06 -13.50
CA PHE A 187 8.62 3.44 -12.47
C PHE A 187 8.51 1.96 -12.78
N ALA A 188 8.82 1.08 -11.84
CA ALA A 188 8.68 -0.35 -12.04
C ALA A 188 8.30 -1.05 -10.74
N CYS A 189 7.28 -1.89 -10.78
CA CYS A 189 6.86 -2.68 -9.63
C CYS A 189 6.70 -4.15 -10.01
N GLY A 190 6.96 -5.06 -9.08
CA GLY A 190 6.76 -6.48 -9.28
C GLY A 190 6.55 -7.24 -7.98
N ALA A 191 5.74 -8.29 -8.01
CA ALA A 191 5.48 -9.12 -6.85
C ALA A 191 6.70 -10.00 -6.48
N GLY A 192 6.87 -10.24 -5.18
CA GLY A 192 7.75 -11.26 -4.63
C GLY A 192 7.31 -12.65 -5.05
N ALA A 193 8.26 -13.59 -5.10
CA ALA A 193 7.91 -14.98 -5.30
C ALA A 193 7.09 -15.50 -4.08
N PRO A 194 6.08 -16.37 -4.30
CA PRO A 194 5.73 -17.02 -5.56
C PRO A 194 4.93 -16.14 -6.54
N ALA A 195 5.25 -16.29 -7.83
CA ALA A 195 4.88 -15.44 -8.98
C ALA A 195 3.38 -15.43 -9.40
N ASP A 196 2.46 -15.68 -8.47
CA ASP A 196 1.02 -15.83 -8.77
C ASP A 196 0.19 -14.56 -8.46
N VAL A 197 0.85 -13.40 -8.38
CA VAL A 197 0.24 -12.10 -8.03
C VAL A 197 0.24 -11.22 -9.28
N ASP A 198 -0.93 -10.73 -9.69
CA ASP A 198 -1.04 -9.87 -10.87
C ASP A 198 -0.68 -8.44 -10.48
N THR A 199 0.44 -7.91 -10.99
CA THR A 199 0.81 -6.52 -10.72
C THR A 199 0.10 -5.57 -11.68
N PHE A 200 -0.53 -4.53 -11.15
CA PHE A 200 -1.08 -3.42 -11.94
C PHE A 200 -0.39 -2.13 -11.53
N LEU A 201 0.08 -1.36 -12.52
CA LEU A 201 0.66 -0.04 -12.32
C LEU A 201 -0.37 1.04 -12.61
N TYR A 202 -0.36 2.11 -11.82
CA TYR A 202 -1.16 3.29 -12.04
C TYR A 202 -0.27 4.53 -12.01
N MET A 203 -0.52 5.48 -12.90
CA MET A 203 0.24 6.72 -12.99
C MET A 203 -0.72 7.88 -13.28
N SER A 204 -0.55 9.01 -12.58
CA SER A 204 -1.25 10.25 -12.90
C SER A 204 -0.74 10.80 -14.23
N ASP A 205 -1.41 11.82 -14.75
CA ASP A 205 -0.76 12.67 -15.75
C ASP A 205 0.55 13.26 -15.23
N ILE A 206 1.47 13.53 -16.15
CA ILE A 206 2.73 14.22 -15.85
C ILE A 206 2.52 15.70 -16.11
N LEU A 207 2.58 16.49 -15.04
CA LEU A 207 2.53 17.94 -15.11
C LEU A 207 3.95 18.50 -15.19
N VAL A 208 4.19 19.32 -16.20
CA VAL A 208 5.37 20.18 -16.29
C VAL A 208 4.91 21.62 -16.10
N ASP A 209 5.32 22.25 -15.01
CA ASP A 209 4.95 23.62 -14.69
C ASP A 209 6.17 24.54 -14.78
N CYS A 210 6.11 25.54 -15.66
CA CYS A 210 7.14 26.56 -15.86
C CYS A 210 6.66 27.96 -15.44
N GLY A 211 5.66 28.03 -14.55
CA GLY A 211 5.09 29.24 -13.99
C GLY A 211 4.46 30.14 -15.06
N LEU A 212 5.04 31.33 -15.25
CA LEU A 212 4.49 32.33 -16.19
C LEU A 212 4.64 31.92 -17.66
N LEU A 213 5.51 30.96 -17.98
CA LEU A 213 5.58 30.41 -19.34
C LEU A 213 4.45 29.42 -19.62
N GLY A 214 3.75 28.96 -18.59
CA GLY A 214 2.64 28.03 -18.71
C GLY A 214 3.00 26.63 -18.26
N GLN A 215 2.12 25.70 -18.61
CA GLN A 215 2.12 24.31 -18.17
C GLN A 215 1.91 23.37 -19.36
N ALA A 216 2.51 22.18 -19.26
CA ALA A 216 2.22 21.06 -20.14
C ALA A 216 1.76 19.85 -19.33
N ILE A 217 0.68 19.22 -19.78
CA ILE A 217 0.13 17.98 -19.21
C ILE A 217 0.37 16.88 -20.24
N ILE A 218 1.06 15.82 -19.83
CA ILE A 218 1.33 14.65 -20.66
C ILE A 218 0.48 13.50 -20.10
N HIS A 219 -0.37 12.92 -20.95
CA HIS A 219 -1.11 11.70 -20.65
C HIS A 219 -0.25 10.49 -21.08
N PRO A 220 0.40 9.76 -20.15
CA PRO A 220 1.38 8.71 -20.47
C PRO A 220 0.74 7.39 -20.95
N GLU A 221 -0.34 7.48 -21.73
CA GLU A 221 -1.03 6.33 -22.33
C GLU A 221 -0.32 5.77 -23.57
N GLY A 222 -0.47 4.47 -23.78
CA GLY A 222 0.04 3.78 -24.98
C GLY A 222 1.54 3.48 -24.91
N ASP A 223 2.05 2.84 -25.96
CA ASP A 223 3.46 2.50 -26.10
C ASP A 223 4.07 3.21 -27.32
N GLY A 224 5.30 3.69 -27.18
CA GLY A 224 6.02 4.42 -28.20
C GLY A 224 5.73 5.91 -28.15
N TYR A 225 5.55 6.53 -29.31
CA TYR A 225 5.35 7.97 -29.41
C TYR A 225 3.95 8.36 -28.93
N VAL A 226 3.90 9.31 -28.00
CA VAL A 226 2.64 9.90 -27.54
C VAL A 226 2.08 10.78 -28.65
N SER A 227 0.80 10.61 -28.96
CA SER A 227 0.12 11.41 -29.97
C SER A 227 -0.04 12.86 -29.49
N PRO A 228 -0.01 13.87 -30.37
CA PRO A 228 -0.18 15.27 -29.96
C PRO A 228 -1.47 15.55 -29.16
N GLY A 229 -2.55 14.78 -29.39
CA GLY A 229 -3.79 14.91 -28.62
C GLY A 229 -3.70 14.46 -27.16
N ASN A 230 -2.62 13.75 -26.80
CA ASN A 230 -2.32 13.28 -25.44
C ASN A 230 -1.29 14.20 -24.75
N ILE A 231 -1.03 15.38 -25.32
CA ILE A 231 -0.20 16.42 -24.73
C ILE A 231 -1.01 17.71 -24.77
N THR A 232 -1.36 18.23 -23.61
CA THR A 232 -1.99 19.55 -23.48
C THR A 232 -0.91 20.54 -23.08
N ASP A 233 -0.42 21.34 -24.03
CA ASP A 233 0.57 22.38 -23.78
C ASP A 233 -0.10 23.76 -23.87
N THR A 234 -0.01 24.53 -22.80
CA THR A 234 -0.60 25.88 -22.72
C THR A 234 0.37 26.97 -23.14
N ASP A 235 1.67 26.67 -23.32
CA ASP A 235 2.66 27.63 -23.79
C ASP A 235 2.58 27.79 -25.32
N PRO A 236 2.51 29.04 -25.83
CA PRO A 236 2.48 29.28 -27.27
C PRO A 236 3.75 28.87 -28.03
N ASN A 237 4.87 28.59 -27.34
CA ASN A 237 6.14 28.15 -27.96
C ASN A 237 6.41 26.64 -27.81
N ASN A 238 5.52 25.92 -27.14
CA ASN A 238 5.66 24.53 -26.68
C ASN A 238 6.81 24.35 -25.68
N LEU A 239 6.47 23.93 -24.45
CA LEU A 239 7.43 23.58 -23.41
C LEU A 239 8.08 22.21 -23.67
N ILE A 240 7.33 21.30 -24.30
CA ILE A 240 7.73 19.90 -24.46
C ILE A 240 8.12 19.58 -25.90
N THR A 241 9.20 18.83 -26.09
CA THR A 241 9.62 18.29 -27.39
C THR A 241 9.72 16.78 -27.35
N GLY A 242 8.78 16.14 -28.06
CA GLY A 242 8.71 14.69 -28.16
C GLY A 242 8.41 14.02 -26.81
N VAL A 243 7.46 13.10 -26.81
CA VAL A 243 7.20 12.26 -25.63
C VAL A 243 7.16 10.82 -26.10
N ARG A 244 7.79 9.95 -25.32
CA ARG A 244 7.74 8.51 -25.53
C ARG A 244 7.45 7.78 -24.24
N VAL A 245 6.57 6.80 -24.33
CA VAL A 245 6.20 5.90 -23.24
C VAL A 245 6.71 4.50 -23.59
N TYR A 246 7.33 3.84 -22.62
CA TYR A 246 7.78 2.47 -22.73
C TYR A 246 7.22 1.71 -21.54
N ARG A 247 6.37 0.71 -21.82
CA ARG A 247 5.81 -0.17 -20.81
C ARG A 247 6.03 -1.60 -21.21
N GLY A 248 6.10 -2.48 -20.23
CA GLY A 248 6.32 -3.89 -20.51
C GLY A 248 6.53 -4.70 -19.24
N PRO A 249 6.46 -6.04 -19.37
CA PRO A 249 7.08 -6.92 -18.41
C PRO A 249 8.60 -6.83 -18.54
N GLN A 250 9.28 -6.97 -17.41
CA GLN A 250 10.72 -7.12 -17.32
C GLN A 250 11.03 -8.19 -16.27
N GLN A 251 11.88 -9.14 -16.65
CA GLN A 251 12.42 -10.12 -15.72
C GLN A 251 13.62 -9.52 -14.99
N LEU A 252 13.54 -9.46 -13.67
CA LEU A 252 14.57 -8.94 -12.78
C LEU A 252 15.07 -10.06 -11.88
N ASN A 253 16.05 -10.82 -12.37
CA ASN A 253 16.50 -12.05 -11.73
C ASN A 253 15.34 -13.06 -11.56
N ALA A 254 14.92 -13.32 -10.33
CA ALA A 254 13.83 -14.23 -9.97
C ALA A 254 12.50 -13.51 -9.71
N LEU A 255 12.41 -12.21 -10.00
CA LEU A 255 11.21 -11.40 -9.82
C LEU A 255 10.67 -10.98 -11.18
N ASP A 256 9.36 -11.11 -11.33
CA ASP A 256 8.63 -10.57 -12.47
C ASP A 256 8.14 -9.17 -12.11
N ALA A 257 8.50 -8.19 -12.94
CA ALA A 257 8.12 -6.81 -12.74
C ALA A 257 7.46 -6.25 -13.99
N LEU A 258 6.54 -5.31 -13.80
CA LEU A 258 6.10 -4.38 -14.82
C LEU A 258 6.89 -3.09 -14.69
N TYR A 259 7.20 -2.47 -15.82
CA TYR A 259 7.78 -1.14 -15.85
C TYR A 259 6.93 -0.17 -16.68
N TRP A 260 7.05 1.11 -16.33
CA TRP A 260 6.46 2.26 -16.99
C TRP A 260 7.49 3.39 -17.00
N ASN A 261 8.12 3.56 -18.15
CA ASN A 261 9.12 4.60 -18.36
C ASN A 261 8.56 5.67 -19.30
N VAL A 262 8.75 6.93 -18.95
CA VAL A 262 8.34 8.06 -19.80
C VAL A 262 9.55 8.95 -20.06
N THR A 263 9.77 9.31 -21.31
CA THR A 263 10.86 10.22 -21.70
C THR A 263 10.32 11.38 -22.50
N PHE A 264 10.74 12.60 -22.17
CA PHE A 264 10.38 13.79 -22.93
C PHE A 264 11.47 14.85 -22.89
N GLY A 265 11.56 15.66 -23.94
CA GLY A 265 12.47 16.80 -23.99
C GLY A 265 11.81 18.08 -23.45
N ILE A 266 12.59 18.91 -22.76
CA ILE A 266 12.23 20.31 -22.49
C ILE A 266 12.84 21.19 -23.58
N THR A 267 12.06 22.10 -24.15
CA THR A 267 12.56 23.04 -25.15
C THR A 267 13.51 24.07 -24.53
N SER A 268 14.30 24.75 -25.37
CA SER A 268 15.17 25.84 -24.91
C SER A 268 14.42 27.00 -24.27
N TRP A 269 13.12 27.16 -24.56
CA TRP A 269 12.27 28.19 -23.93
C TRP A 269 11.89 27.80 -22.51
N GLY A 270 11.45 26.55 -22.29
CA GLY A 270 11.22 26.03 -20.95
C GLY A 270 12.47 26.14 -20.08
N ALA A 271 13.66 25.88 -20.65
CA ALA A 271 14.92 26.00 -19.92
C ALA A 271 15.29 27.43 -19.46
N THR A 272 14.56 28.47 -19.89
CA THR A 272 14.75 29.85 -19.42
C THR A 272 13.87 30.23 -18.22
N ALA A 273 12.91 29.38 -17.85
CA ALA A 273 12.09 29.54 -16.66
C ALA A 273 12.49 28.55 -15.56
N ASP A 274 11.88 28.72 -14.40
CA ASP A 274 11.92 27.75 -13.31
C ASP A 274 10.83 26.72 -13.60
N CYS A 275 11.22 25.54 -14.10
CA CYS A 275 10.30 24.47 -14.42
C CYS A 275 10.41 23.34 -13.40
N SER A 276 9.29 22.75 -13.00
CA SER A 276 9.22 21.50 -12.24
C SER A 276 8.41 20.43 -12.97
N VAL A 277 8.66 19.18 -12.60
CA VAL A 277 7.88 18.03 -13.03
C VAL A 277 7.23 17.42 -11.80
N SER A 278 5.91 17.23 -11.86
CA SER A 278 5.15 16.55 -10.83
C SER A 278 4.28 15.44 -11.39
N LEU A 279 4.29 14.29 -10.73
CA LEU A 279 3.42 13.14 -11.04
C LEU A 279 3.36 12.20 -9.84
N GLN A 280 2.44 11.24 -9.89
CA GLN A 280 2.34 10.18 -8.91
C GLN A 280 2.13 8.82 -9.56
N ALA A 281 2.56 7.78 -8.87
CA ALA A 281 2.34 6.41 -9.29
C ALA A 281 2.15 5.46 -8.10
N THR A 282 1.40 4.39 -8.32
CA THR A 282 1.20 3.31 -7.35
C THR A 282 1.08 1.97 -8.06
N ALA A 283 1.09 0.88 -7.30
CA ALA A 283 0.80 -0.46 -7.80
C ALA A 283 -0.14 -1.22 -6.86
N THR A 284 -0.88 -2.19 -7.42
CA THR A 284 -1.79 -3.08 -6.69
C THR A 284 -1.65 -4.53 -7.15
N ASP A 285 -2.05 -5.47 -6.28
CA ASP A 285 -2.36 -6.85 -6.67
C ASP A 285 -3.80 -6.89 -7.22
N GLY A 286 -3.93 -7.06 -8.53
CA GLY A 286 -5.21 -7.05 -9.22
C GLY A 286 -5.64 -5.66 -9.75
N SER A 287 -6.50 -5.67 -10.78
CA SER A 287 -7.03 -4.46 -11.39
C SER A 287 -8.06 -3.80 -10.48
N VAL A 288 -7.92 -2.50 -10.28
CA VAL A 288 -8.90 -1.64 -9.62
C VAL A 288 -9.60 -0.84 -10.70
N ALA A 289 -10.92 -0.99 -10.81
CA ALA A 289 -11.69 -0.27 -11.82
C ALA A 289 -11.55 1.25 -11.64
N LEU A 290 -10.92 1.91 -12.61
CA LEU A 290 -10.94 3.37 -12.70
C LEU A 290 -12.36 3.83 -13.04
N GLY A 291 -12.89 4.78 -12.25
CA GLY A 291 -14.23 5.34 -12.48
C GLY A 291 -14.28 6.18 -13.77
N PRO A 292 -15.49 6.56 -14.25
CA PRO A 292 -15.67 7.37 -15.46
C PRO A 292 -15.14 8.81 -15.36
N THR A 293 -14.53 9.17 -14.23
CA THR A 293 -13.84 10.45 -13.98
C THR A 293 -12.35 10.23 -13.68
N TYR A 294 -11.79 9.06 -13.97
CA TYR A 294 -10.44 8.65 -13.55
C TYR A 294 -10.17 8.77 -12.03
N THR A 295 -11.23 8.95 -11.25
CA THR A 295 -11.25 8.70 -9.83
C THR A 295 -11.27 7.19 -9.64
N ALA A 296 -10.16 6.59 -9.21
CA ALA A 296 -10.21 5.28 -8.60
C ALA A 296 -10.93 5.46 -7.25
N PRO A 297 -12.18 5.01 -7.07
CA PRO A 297 -12.65 4.88 -5.71
C PRO A 297 -11.76 3.81 -5.07
N TYR A 298 -11.06 4.15 -3.99
CA TYR A 298 -10.37 3.24 -3.06
C TYR A 298 -8.85 2.98 -3.18
N LEU A 299 -8.08 3.74 -3.98
CA LEU A 299 -6.64 3.87 -3.69
C LEU A 299 -6.44 4.88 -2.55
N THR A 300 -7.02 4.58 -1.39
CA THR A 300 -6.90 5.42 -0.20
C THR A 300 -5.52 5.22 0.43
N ALA A 301 -4.95 6.30 0.94
CA ALA A 301 -3.87 6.45 1.92
C ALA A 301 -3.51 5.22 2.76
N ALA A 302 -4.53 4.49 3.19
CA ALA A 302 -4.45 3.46 4.21
C ALA A 302 -3.84 2.16 3.71
N ASN A 303 -3.89 1.88 2.39
CA ASN A 303 -3.60 0.53 1.88
C ASN A 303 -2.45 0.48 0.87
N TYR A 304 -2.24 1.55 0.09
CA TYR A 304 -1.26 1.56 -1.01
C TYR A 304 -0.32 2.77 -0.90
N PRO A 305 0.99 2.58 -0.76
CA PRO A 305 1.97 3.65 -0.78
C PRO A 305 2.07 4.19 -2.20
N GLN A 306 2.29 5.49 -2.30
CA GLN A 306 2.44 6.16 -3.57
C GLN A 306 3.87 6.64 -3.71
N VAL A 307 4.38 6.63 -4.93
CA VAL A 307 5.57 7.38 -5.28
C VAL A 307 5.12 8.71 -5.85
N GLU A 308 5.61 9.79 -5.26
CA GLU A 308 5.41 11.16 -5.72
C GLU A 308 6.71 11.71 -6.29
N TRP A 309 6.61 12.35 -7.44
CA TRP A 309 7.66 13.16 -8.03
C TRP A 309 7.24 14.62 -7.90
N ASP A 310 8.14 15.44 -7.39
CA ASP A 310 8.13 16.90 -7.43
C ASP A 310 9.57 17.37 -7.59
N VAL A 311 10.02 17.44 -8.84
CA VAL A 311 11.44 17.64 -9.18
C VAL A 311 11.63 18.94 -9.95
N PRO A 312 12.46 19.88 -9.46
CA PRO A 312 12.85 21.05 -10.24
C PRO A 312 13.75 20.60 -11.41
N ILE A 313 13.34 20.93 -12.63
CA ILE A 313 14.08 20.67 -13.86
C ILE A 313 15.06 21.79 -14.15
N THR A 314 14.56 23.02 -14.09
CA THR A 314 15.33 24.24 -14.30
C THR A 314 15.10 25.22 -13.17
N GLN A 315 16.13 25.99 -12.85
CA GLN A 315 16.09 27.07 -11.86
C GLN A 315 17.07 28.16 -12.28
N ASP A 316 16.66 29.43 -12.19
CA ASP A 316 17.47 30.59 -12.59
C ASP A 316 18.01 30.46 -14.02
N ALA A 317 17.18 29.96 -14.95
CA ALA A 317 17.50 29.69 -16.35
C ALA A 317 18.67 28.69 -16.57
N ALA A 318 18.91 27.81 -15.61
CA ALA A 318 19.86 26.70 -15.72
C ALA A 318 19.15 25.36 -15.44
N VAL A 319 19.58 24.30 -16.12
CA VAL A 319 19.13 22.93 -15.80
C VAL A 319 19.75 22.52 -14.47
N VAL A 320 18.91 22.24 -13.48
CA VAL A 320 19.31 21.81 -12.12
C VAL A 320 18.98 20.35 -11.84
N CYS A 321 18.09 19.75 -12.63
CA CYS A 321 17.77 18.35 -12.50
C CYS A 321 18.96 17.45 -12.83
N SER A 322 19.14 16.43 -12.00
CA SER A 322 20.25 15.50 -12.04
C SER A 322 19.73 14.07 -11.99
N ASN A 323 20.12 13.30 -10.96
CA ASN A 323 19.61 11.97 -10.69
C ASN A 323 18.76 12.05 -9.41
N HIS A 324 17.50 11.65 -9.53
CA HIS A 324 16.50 11.71 -8.46
C HIS A 324 15.98 10.31 -8.17
N PRO A 325 16.71 9.51 -7.37
CA PRO A 325 16.24 8.20 -6.97
C PRO A 325 15.14 8.37 -5.92
N VAL A 326 14.19 7.45 -5.88
CA VAL A 326 13.15 7.47 -4.85
C VAL A 326 13.76 7.46 -3.44
N ASN A 327 13.20 8.29 -2.55
CA ASN A 327 13.69 8.61 -1.21
C ASN A 327 15.15 9.09 -1.16
N GLY A 328 15.68 9.67 -2.24
CA GLY A 328 17.00 10.32 -2.31
C GLY A 328 17.05 11.72 -1.65
N ALA A 329 15.96 12.16 -1.03
CA ALA A 329 15.76 13.52 -0.49
C ALA A 329 15.90 14.62 -1.55
N ASN A 330 15.45 14.34 -2.77
CA ASN A 330 15.54 15.24 -3.91
C ASN A 330 14.28 15.22 -4.78
N GLY A 331 13.10 15.04 -4.19
CA GLY A 331 11.83 15.24 -4.90
C GLY A 331 11.28 13.99 -5.60
N VAL A 332 11.79 12.80 -5.29
CA VAL A 332 11.08 11.54 -5.59
C VAL A 332 10.93 10.82 -4.27
N GLU A 333 9.70 10.67 -3.78
CA GLU A 333 9.44 10.25 -2.40
C GLU A 333 8.28 9.27 -2.32
N VAL A 334 8.32 8.42 -1.30
CA VAL A 334 7.20 7.51 -1.01
C VAL A 334 6.34 8.09 0.08
N THR A 335 5.05 8.22 -0.19
CA THR A 335 4.07 8.80 0.73
C THR A 335 2.89 7.85 0.97
N PHE A 336 2.21 8.04 2.10
CA PHE A 336 0.88 7.47 2.39
C PHE A 336 -0.09 8.65 2.55
N PRO A 337 -0.53 9.25 1.44
CA PRO A 337 -1.17 10.54 1.50
C PRO A 337 -2.58 10.42 2.07
N SER A 338 -2.95 11.27 3.05
CA SER A 338 -4.20 11.17 3.80
C SER A 338 -5.48 11.37 2.98
N ASP A 339 -5.36 12.10 1.87
CA ASP A 339 -6.45 12.36 0.93
C ASP A 339 -6.27 11.40 -0.26
N GLY A 340 -7.35 10.76 -0.72
CA GLY A 340 -7.28 9.86 -1.88
C GLY A 340 -6.87 10.60 -3.15
N TRP A 341 -6.23 9.89 -4.08
CA TRP A 341 -5.74 10.47 -5.34
C TRP A 341 -6.45 9.90 -6.57
N GLU A 342 -6.39 10.67 -7.64
CA GLU A 342 -6.89 10.34 -8.96
C GLU A 342 -5.72 9.83 -9.80
N PHE A 343 -5.92 8.68 -10.47
CA PHE A 343 -4.95 8.13 -11.41
C PHE A 343 -5.63 8.02 -12.77
N ASP A 344 -5.06 8.70 -13.75
CA ASP A 344 -5.62 8.78 -15.10
C ASP A 344 -5.23 7.58 -15.97
N ASN A 345 -4.20 6.83 -15.58
CA ASN A 345 -3.60 5.82 -16.43
C ASN A 345 -3.39 4.50 -15.66
N GLU A 346 -3.76 3.38 -16.30
CA GLU A 346 -3.54 2.01 -15.81
C GLU A 346 -2.68 1.22 -16.80
N TYR A 347 -1.79 0.38 -16.27
CA TYR A 347 -1.06 -0.62 -17.02
C TYR A 347 -1.00 -1.92 -16.22
N GLY A 348 -1.84 -2.86 -16.64
CA GLY A 348 -1.87 -4.22 -16.11
C GLY A 348 -1.15 -5.21 -17.00
N GLY A 349 -0.56 -6.23 -16.40
CA GLY A 349 0.03 -7.36 -17.10
C GLY A 349 0.23 -8.52 -16.15
N THR A 350 -0.03 -9.74 -16.62
CA THR A 350 0.45 -10.94 -15.96
C THR A 350 1.97 -10.99 -16.12
N GLY A 351 2.71 -11.37 -15.08
CA GLY A 351 4.12 -11.73 -15.23
C GLY A 351 4.32 -12.71 -16.40
N PRO A 352 5.49 -12.69 -17.07
CA PRO A 352 5.78 -13.55 -18.22
C PRO A 352 5.70 -15.06 -17.94
#